data_AF-A0A960PR10-F1
#
_entry.id   AF-A0A960PR10-F1
#
_cell.length_a   1.000
_cell.length_b   1.000
_cell.length_c   1.000
_cell.angle_alpha   90.00
_cell.angle_beta   90.00
_cell.angle_gamma   90.00
#
_symmetry.space_group_name_H-M   'P 1'
#
loop_
_entity.id
_entity.type
_entity.pdbx_description
1 polymer ?
#
loop_
_entity_poly.entity_id
_entity_poly.type
_entity_poly.pdbx_seq_one_letter_code
_entity_poly.pdbx_strand_id
1 'polypeptide(L)'
;TFPEQISQIASGNVLVANFSGTQEGVVELDPAGMVVGTYDPASLGGYRGAYELPNGNILTTNGSGVHEIDRSGNLVETKISGVSARFIELVGGDTGEPPVPALEIPTLSTWGLVAMVLALLILGGLALRRLSRTETGS
;
A
#
# COMPACT_ATOMS: atom_id res chain seq x y z
N THR A 1 -30.06 -0.29 -3.54
CA THR A 1 -28.86 -1.12 -3.29
C THR A 1 -28.06 -0.50 -2.17
N PHE A 2 -27.19 -1.26 -1.49
CA PHE A 2 -26.35 -0.78 -0.39
C PHE A 2 -24.92 -1.34 -0.52
N PRO A 3 -24.05 -0.69 -1.33
CA PRO A 3 -22.67 -1.15 -1.52
C PRO A 3 -21.81 -0.87 -0.27
N GLU A 4 -21.01 -1.85 0.17
CA GLU A 4 -20.07 -1.69 1.29
C GLU A 4 -18.62 -1.51 0.82
N GLN A 5 -18.04 -2.49 0.12
CA GLN A 5 -16.68 -2.43 -0.39
C GLN A 5 -16.64 -2.47 -1.92
N ILE A 6 -15.68 -1.75 -2.50
CA ILE A 6 -15.31 -1.85 -3.91
C ILE A 6 -13.84 -2.28 -3.99
N SER A 7 -13.53 -3.21 -4.88
CA SER A 7 -12.17 -3.67 -5.16
C SER A 7 -11.94 -3.74 -6.67
N GLN A 8 -10.82 -3.16 -7.14
CA GLN A 8 -10.43 -3.29 -8.54
C GLN A 8 -9.77 -4.65 -8.77
N ILE A 9 -10.08 -5.28 -9.90
CA ILE A 9 -9.55 -6.61 -10.26
C ILE A 9 -8.60 -6.54 -11.44
N ALA A 10 -7.88 -7.64 -11.72
CA ALA A 10 -6.76 -7.63 -12.69
C ALA A 10 -7.19 -7.25 -14.11
N SER A 11 -8.45 -7.52 -14.48
CA SER A 11 -9.02 -7.14 -15.78
C SER A 11 -9.27 -5.63 -15.94
N GLY A 12 -9.20 -4.85 -14.85
CA GLY A 12 -9.58 -3.44 -14.81
C GLY A 12 -11.05 -3.20 -14.44
N ASN A 13 -11.87 -4.25 -14.37
CA ASN A 13 -13.21 -4.20 -13.81
C ASN A 13 -13.16 -3.94 -12.29
N VAL A 14 -14.32 -3.71 -11.68
CA VAL A 14 -14.46 -3.57 -10.23
C VAL A 14 -15.48 -4.57 -9.68
N LEU A 15 -15.17 -5.16 -8.53
CA LEU A 15 -16.11 -5.92 -7.72
C LEU A 15 -16.71 -5.00 -6.65
N VAL A 16 -18.02 -5.06 -6.49
CA VAL A 16 -18.78 -4.31 -5.49
C VAL A 16 -19.48 -5.31 -4.59
N ALA A 17 -19.10 -5.36 -3.30
CA ALA A 17 -19.83 -6.11 -2.29
C ALA A 17 -21.11 -5.35 -1.97
N ASN A 18 -22.25 -5.78 -2.54
CA ASN A 18 -23.53 -5.12 -2.37
C ASN A 18 -24.37 -5.85 -1.32
N PHE A 19 -24.57 -5.20 -0.18
CA PHE A 19 -25.14 -5.81 1.03
C PHE A 19 -26.61 -6.20 0.88
N SER A 20 -27.40 -5.40 0.16
CA SER A 20 -28.84 -5.65 -0.02
C SER A 20 -29.43 -4.89 -1.20
N GLY A 21 -30.70 -5.18 -1.50
CA GLY A 21 -31.53 -4.50 -2.48
C GLY A 21 -31.76 -5.35 -3.73
N THR A 22 -32.05 -4.70 -4.86
CA THR A 22 -32.41 -5.37 -6.12
C THR A 22 -31.25 -6.09 -6.82
N GLN A 23 -30.03 -5.99 -6.28
CA GLN A 23 -28.80 -6.50 -6.87
C GLN A 23 -27.84 -7.00 -5.76
N GLU A 24 -28.38 -7.62 -4.71
CA GLU A 24 -27.57 -8.24 -3.66
C GLU A 24 -26.58 -9.25 -4.26
N GLY A 25 -25.37 -9.32 -3.69
CA GLY A 25 -24.28 -10.14 -4.22
C GLY A 25 -22.97 -9.37 -4.34
N VAL A 26 -21.95 -10.05 -4.85
CA VAL A 26 -20.76 -9.37 -5.40
C VAL A 26 -21.05 -9.03 -6.86
N VAL A 27 -21.17 -7.73 -7.15
CA VAL A 27 -21.47 -7.22 -8.50
C VAL A 27 -20.18 -6.85 -9.20
N GLU A 28 -19.96 -7.37 -10.41
CA GLU A 28 -18.85 -6.96 -11.26
C GLU A 28 -19.31 -5.91 -12.26
N LEU A 29 -18.60 -4.78 -12.28
CA LEU A 29 -18.81 -3.69 -13.23
C LEU A 29 -17.58 -3.54 -14.11
N ASP A 30 -17.80 -3.31 -15.40
CA ASP A 30 -16.73 -2.89 -16.31
C ASP A 30 -16.33 -1.42 -16.07
N PRO A 31 -15.24 -0.91 -16.70
CA PRO A 31 -14.83 0.49 -16.54
C PRO A 31 -15.84 1.52 -17.05
N ALA A 32 -16.83 1.11 -17.85
CA ALA A 32 -17.92 1.97 -18.30
C ALA A 32 -19.11 1.97 -17.31
N GLY A 33 -19.06 1.16 -16.25
CA GLY A 33 -20.12 1.02 -15.25
C GLY A 33 -21.21 0.02 -15.63
N MET A 34 -21.00 -0.80 -16.67
CA MET A 34 -21.95 -1.83 -17.08
C MET A 34 -21.78 -3.08 -16.22
N VAL A 35 -22.90 -3.71 -15.85
CA VAL A 35 -22.88 -4.98 -15.09
C VAL A 35 -22.39 -6.11 -15.98
N VAL A 36 -21.27 -6.71 -15.59
CA VAL A 36 -20.72 -7.94 -16.17
C VAL A 36 -21.35 -9.17 -15.52
N GLY A 37 -21.55 -9.13 -14.21
CA GLY A 37 -22.11 -10.24 -13.45
C GLY A 37 -22.58 -9.84 -12.06
N THR A 38 -23.39 -10.71 -11.45
CA THR A 38 -23.80 -10.62 -10.04
C THR A 38 -23.70 -12.01 -9.44
N TYR A 39 -22.83 -12.16 -8.44
CA TYR A 39 -22.48 -13.45 -7.83
C TYR A 39 -23.09 -13.52 -6.44
N ASP A 40 -24.14 -14.33 -6.31
CA ASP A 40 -24.96 -14.43 -5.11
C ASP A 40 -25.39 -15.89 -4.84
N PRO A 41 -24.53 -16.70 -4.19
CA PRO A 41 -24.92 -18.04 -3.80
C PRO A 41 -26.12 -18.04 -2.85
N ALA A 42 -27.10 -18.91 -3.10
CA ALA A 42 -28.37 -18.95 -2.35
C ALA A 42 -28.23 -19.19 -0.83
N SER A 43 -27.08 -19.70 -0.37
CA SER A 43 -26.78 -19.91 1.05
C SER A 43 -26.13 -18.71 1.75
N LEU A 44 -25.83 -17.65 1.00
CA LEU A 44 -25.18 -16.43 1.49
C LEU A 44 -26.12 -15.22 1.34
N GLY A 45 -25.60 -14.04 1.68
CA GLY A 45 -26.33 -12.79 1.73
C GLY A 45 -25.59 -11.78 2.62
N GLY A 46 -25.99 -10.50 2.56
CA GLY A 46 -25.44 -9.44 3.39
C GLY A 46 -23.95 -9.20 3.15
N TYR A 47 -23.53 -9.14 1.88
CA TYR A 47 -22.14 -9.03 1.43
C TYR A 47 -21.47 -7.72 1.86
N ARG A 48 -20.22 -7.79 2.30
CA ARG A 48 -19.51 -6.67 2.98
C ARG A 48 -18.14 -6.34 2.43
N GLY A 49 -17.42 -7.36 1.98
CA GLY A 49 -16.11 -7.25 1.36
C GLY A 49 -16.01 -8.16 0.16
N ALA A 50 -15.16 -7.78 -0.81
CA ALA A 50 -14.93 -8.54 -2.03
C ALA A 50 -13.47 -8.38 -2.48
N TYR A 51 -12.87 -9.48 -2.95
CA TYR A 51 -11.52 -9.50 -3.50
C TYR A 51 -11.38 -10.66 -4.50
N GLU A 52 -10.77 -10.41 -5.66
CA GLU A 52 -10.49 -11.46 -6.66
C GLU A 52 -9.25 -12.25 -6.26
N LEU A 53 -9.39 -13.57 -6.23
CA LEU A 53 -8.28 -14.50 -6.04
C LEU A 53 -7.58 -14.80 -7.37
N PRO A 54 -6.29 -15.22 -7.36
CA PRO A 54 -5.55 -15.51 -8.60
C PRO A 54 -6.15 -16.60 -9.49
N ASN A 55 -7.02 -17.46 -8.95
CA ASN A 55 -7.75 -18.48 -9.71
C ASN A 55 -9.04 -17.95 -10.38
N GLY A 56 -9.36 -16.66 -10.22
CA GLY A 56 -10.57 -16.02 -10.75
C GLY A 56 -11.80 -16.13 -9.84
N ASN A 57 -11.72 -16.92 -8.75
CA ASN A 57 -12.75 -16.95 -7.72
C ASN A 57 -12.73 -15.64 -6.92
N ILE A 58 -13.77 -15.43 -6.14
CA ILE A 58 -13.97 -14.22 -5.35
C ILE A 58 -13.98 -14.62 -3.88
N LEU A 59 -13.10 -14.00 -3.10
CA LEU A 59 -13.24 -13.99 -1.66
C LEU A 59 -14.26 -12.90 -1.28
N THR A 60 -15.27 -13.25 -0.51
CA THR A 60 -16.30 -12.35 -0.03
C THR A 60 -16.56 -12.54 1.45
N THR A 61 -17.04 -11.50 2.13
CA THR A 61 -17.42 -11.59 3.54
C THR A 61 -18.88 -11.25 3.78
N ASN A 62 -19.42 -11.77 4.88
CA ASN A 62 -20.71 -11.34 5.42
C ASN A 62 -20.73 -11.47 6.96
N GLY A 63 -21.92 -11.39 7.55
CA GLY A 63 -22.11 -11.53 9.00
C GLY A 63 -21.80 -12.93 9.56
N SER A 64 -21.61 -13.93 8.71
CA SER A 64 -21.35 -15.33 9.09
C SER A 64 -19.90 -15.76 8.90
N GLY A 65 -19.12 -15.06 8.06
CA GLY A 65 -17.73 -15.40 7.85
C GLY A 65 -17.07 -14.83 6.58
N VAL A 66 -16.03 -15.55 6.15
CA VAL A 66 -15.27 -15.32 4.93
C VAL A 66 -15.48 -16.53 4.01
N HIS A 67 -15.90 -16.28 2.78
CA HIS A 67 -16.34 -17.29 1.83
C HIS A 67 -15.63 -17.09 0.49
N GLU A 68 -15.22 -18.17 -0.14
CA GLU A 68 -14.79 -18.19 -1.54
C GLU A 68 -15.99 -18.61 -2.40
N ILE A 69 -16.30 -17.82 -3.41
CA ILE A 69 -17.38 -18.08 -4.38
C ILE A 69 -16.80 -18.08 -5.79
N ASP A 70 -17.43 -18.81 -6.70
CA ASP A 70 -17.05 -18.80 -8.12
C ASP A 70 -17.86 -17.77 -8.92
N ARG A 71 -17.44 -17.54 -10.18
CA ARG A 71 -18.14 -16.65 -11.13
C ARG A 71 -19.44 -17.26 -11.69
N SER A 72 -19.77 -18.50 -11.33
CA SER A 72 -21.05 -19.13 -11.66
C SER A 72 -22.09 -18.91 -10.54
N GLY A 73 -21.71 -18.23 -9.46
CA GLY A 73 -22.59 -17.96 -8.32
C GLY A 73 -22.68 -19.11 -7.32
N ASN A 74 -21.70 -20.02 -7.28
CA ASN A 74 -21.65 -21.10 -6.29
C ASN A 74 -20.73 -20.74 -5.12
N LEU A 75 -21.09 -21.19 -3.92
CA LEU A 75 -20.16 -21.23 -2.79
C LEU A 75 -19.14 -22.35 -3.03
N VAL A 76 -17.85 -22.00 -3.05
CA VAL A 76 -16.73 -22.94 -3.21
C VAL A 76 -16.27 -23.43 -1.85
N GLU A 77 -15.99 -22.52 -0.91
CA GLU A 77 -15.49 -22.86 0.43
C GLU A 77 -15.79 -21.75 1.45
N THR A 78 -16.00 -22.10 2.71
CA THR A 78 -15.97 -21.12 3.82
C THR A 78 -14.60 -21.16 4.49
N LYS A 79 -13.82 -20.09 4.34
CA LYS A 79 -12.46 -19.99 4.90
C LYS A 79 -12.46 -19.74 6.41
N ILE A 80 -13.41 -18.93 6.88
CA ILE A 80 -13.59 -18.58 8.29
C ILE A 80 -15.08 -18.52 8.57
N SER A 81 -15.55 -19.17 9.63
CA SER A 81 -16.97 -19.19 10.03
C SER A 81 -17.17 -18.59 11.42
N GLY A 82 -18.39 -18.14 11.71
CA GLY A 82 -18.79 -17.69 13.05
C GLY A 82 -18.28 -16.29 13.43
N VAL A 83 -17.86 -15.50 12.44
CA VAL A 83 -17.38 -14.14 12.63
C VAL A 83 -18.16 -13.18 11.74
N SER A 84 -18.42 -11.97 12.26
CA SER A 84 -18.97 -10.88 11.44
C SER A 84 -17.83 -10.16 10.72
N ALA A 85 -17.40 -10.71 9.58
CA ALA A 85 -16.31 -10.15 8.78
C ALA A 85 -16.77 -8.94 7.93
N ARG A 86 -15.83 -8.12 7.49
CA ARG A 86 -16.08 -6.95 6.62
C ARG A 86 -15.02 -6.84 5.54
N PHE A 87 -14.22 -5.77 5.53
CA PHE A 87 -13.36 -5.44 4.40
C PHE A 87 -12.24 -6.47 4.21
N ILE A 88 -11.95 -6.76 2.95
CA ILE A 88 -10.82 -7.60 2.53
C ILE A 88 -9.81 -6.68 1.86
N GLU A 89 -8.58 -6.65 2.35
CA GLU A 89 -7.48 -5.95 1.70
C GLU A 89 -6.31 -6.91 1.52
N LEU A 90 -5.67 -6.86 0.36
CA LEU A 90 -4.40 -7.55 0.19
C LEU A 90 -3.34 -6.81 0.99
N VAL A 91 -2.97 -7.35 2.14
CA VAL A 91 -1.74 -6.93 2.82
C VAL A 91 -0.59 -7.66 2.13
N GLY A 92 0.15 -6.94 1.29
CA GLY A 92 1.39 -7.47 0.74
C GLY A 92 2.30 -7.90 1.88
N GLY A 93 2.84 -9.11 1.82
CA GLY A 93 4.13 -9.33 2.48
C GLY A 93 5.10 -8.40 1.76
N ASP A 94 5.74 -7.49 2.50
CA ASP A 94 6.73 -6.53 2.02
C ASP A 94 7.39 -7.02 0.72
N THR A 95 7.01 -6.46 -0.44
CA THR A 95 7.74 -6.76 -1.70
C THR A 95 9.10 -6.07 -1.74
N GLY A 96 9.68 -5.79 -0.57
CA GLY A 96 10.65 -4.74 -0.39
C GLY A 96 9.99 -3.39 -0.65
N GLU A 97 10.20 -2.44 0.25
CA GLU A 97 10.51 -1.10 -0.21
C GLU A 97 11.46 -1.26 -1.42
N PRO A 98 11.19 -0.67 -2.61
CA PRO A 98 12.21 -0.66 -3.66
C PRO A 98 13.49 -0.18 -2.98
N PRO A 99 14.65 -0.85 -3.16
CA PRO A 99 15.85 -0.49 -2.42
C PRO A 99 16.00 1.01 -2.57
N VAL A 100 15.80 1.75 -1.47
CA VAL A 100 15.98 3.19 -1.49
C VAL A 100 17.40 3.34 -2.00
N PRO A 101 17.63 3.90 -3.21
CA PRO A 101 18.99 4.04 -3.69
C PRO A 101 19.68 4.80 -2.57
N ALA A 102 20.72 4.18 -1.99
CA ALA A 102 21.45 4.81 -0.90
C ALA A 102 21.74 6.23 -1.37
N LEU A 103 21.17 7.23 -0.70
CA LEU A 103 21.49 8.61 -1.01
C LEU A 103 23.01 8.65 -0.95
N GLU A 104 23.66 8.94 -2.07
CA GLU A 104 25.08 9.24 -2.08
C GLU A 104 25.22 10.51 -1.26
N ILE A 105 25.33 10.37 0.07
CA ILE A 105 25.77 11.47 0.91
C ILE A 105 27.18 11.75 0.41
N PRO A 106 27.46 12.93 -0.16
CA PRO A 106 28.78 13.22 -0.67
C PRO A 106 29.76 13.12 0.49
N THR A 107 30.48 12.01 0.57
CA THR A 107 31.55 11.84 1.55
C THR A 107 32.70 12.71 1.08
N LEU A 108 33.23 13.53 1.97
CA LEU A 108 34.46 14.23 1.69
C LEU A 108 35.56 13.17 1.52
N SER A 109 36.22 13.15 0.36
CA SER A 109 37.33 12.23 0.12
C SER A 109 38.43 12.48 1.16
N THR A 110 39.34 11.51 1.35
CA THR A 110 40.49 11.67 2.24
C THR A 110 41.29 12.94 1.92
N TRP A 111 41.39 13.29 0.63
CA TRP A 111 42.02 14.53 0.17
C TRP A 111 41.19 15.77 0.47
N GLY A 112 39.85 15.69 0.38
CA GLY A 112 38.98 16.77 0.81
C GLY A 112 39.11 17.05 2.31
N LEU A 113 39.24 16.01 3.14
CA LEU A 113 39.50 16.15 4.58
C LEU A 113 40.85 16.80 4.85
N VAL A 114 41.90 16.39 4.15
CA VAL A 114 43.23 16.99 4.26
C VAL A 114 43.20 18.47 3.85
N ALA A 115 42.54 18.80 2.74
CA ALA A 115 42.40 20.18 2.28
C ALA A 115 41.63 21.05 3.30
N MET A 116 40.57 20.51 3.90
CA MET A 116 39.79 21.21 4.92
C MET A 116 40.62 21.46 6.19
N VAL A 117 41.39 20.48 6.66
CA VAL A 117 42.27 20.64 7.83
C VAL A 117 43.37 21.67 7.56
N LEU A 118 43.98 21.65 6.37
CA LEU A 118 44.98 22.65 5.98
C LEU A 118 44.38 24.06 5.91
N ALA A 119 43.18 24.21 5.33
CA ALA A 119 42.48 25.49 5.28
C ALA A 119 42.20 26.04 6.68
N LEU A 120 41.75 25.20 7.61
CA LEU A 120 41.52 25.56 9.01
C LEU A 120 42.81 25.98 9.73
N LEU A 121 43.92 25.28 9.51
CA LEU A 121 45.22 25.64 10.09
C LEU A 121 45.78 26.94 9.51
N ILE A 122 45.61 27.19 8.21
CA ILE A 122 46.01 28.44 7.57
C ILE A 122 45.17 29.61 8.08
N LEU A 123 43.84 29.47 8.12
CA LEU A 123 42.93 30.51 8.61
C LEU A 123 43.15 30.78 10.11
N GLY A 124 43.30 29.74 10.92
CA GLY A 124 43.61 29.85 12.35
C GLY A 124 44.96 30.53 12.58
N GLY A 125 46.00 30.12 11.84
CA GLY A 125 47.33 30.75 11.91
C GLY A 125 47.32 32.22 11.46
N LEU A 126 46.51 32.57 10.46
CA LEU A 126 46.34 33.95 10.01
C LEU A 126 45.58 34.81 11.04
N ALA A 127 44.58 34.24 11.70
CA ALA A 127 43.83 34.90 12.78
C ALA A 127 44.70 35.13 14.02
N LEU A 128 45.49 34.13 14.43
CA LEU A 128 46.44 34.23 15.54
C LEU A 128 47.54 35.28 15.29
N ARG A 129 48.07 35.36 14.05
CA ARG A 129 49.05 36.40 13.66
C ARG A 129 48.46 37.81 13.60
N ARG A 130 47.17 37.96 13.32
CA ARG A 130 46.47 39.26 13.39
C ARG A 130 46.29 39.71 14.83
N LEU A 131 45.90 38.79 15.72
CA LEU A 131 45.72 39.09 17.15
C LEU A 131 47.04 39.49 17.82
N SER A 132 48.15 38.79 17.54
CA SER A 132 49.45 39.09 18.13
C SER A 132 50.04 40.45 17.70
N ARG A 133 49.64 41.00 16.55
CA ARG A 133 50.09 42.32 16.07
C ARG A 133 49.34 43.48 16.73
N THR A 134 48.15 43.23 17.28
CA THR A 134 47.35 44.23 18.00
C THR A 134 47.83 44.43 19.45
N GLU A 135 48.47 43.43 20.08
CA GLU A 135 48.92 43.52 21.48
C GLU A 135 50.32 44.14 21.65
N THR A 136 51.14 44.19 20.61
CA THR A 136 52.48 44.82 20.64
C THR A 136 52.49 46.28 20.18
N GLY A 137 51.31 46.89 20.01
CA GLY A 137 51.12 48.26 19.51
C GLY A 137 50.38 49.16 20.48
N SER A 138 50.92 49.32 21.70
CA SER A 138 50.62 50.43 22.61
C SER A 138 51.86 50.77 23.41
#